data_AF-C8P888-F1
#
_entry.id   AF-C8P888-F1
#
_cell.length_a   1.000
_cell.length_b   1.000
_cell.length_c   1.000
_cell.angle_alpha   90.00
_cell.angle_beta   90.00
_cell.angle_gamma   90.00
#
_symmetry.space_group_name_H-M   'P 1'
#
loop_
_entity.id
_entity.type
_entity.pdbx_description
1 polymer ?
#
loop_
_entity_poly.entity_id
_entity_poly.type
_entity_poly.pdbx_seq_one_letter_code
_entity_poly.pdbx_strand_id
1 'polypeptide(L)'
;MDKGLGHWYPFLVCGLGGAVIGWFNRRWGDYPWTIEQVPSKVRIHGWLDYHQWWKSMVLGFGDSIGPEASTAVLTGSMVNWLGDRLRWGTAFKLFPEKGAFGIHHQVIQWAPANLWTWLPALLVGIAFGCFFVYLENSLARLINIRLGPIAQGIIFGLTLALGSLVSPDIMFSGEFRIVPFSDEALKLSVPFLVLLAVLKALLTNLGFVMGWRGGTIFPAIFSSLALGVACAMLLPGNLRVNAIVVVTASLTTILGKPVLVIVLLFFLVAVELAPVVIVIALLVSGLATVTSKLTKK
;
A
#
# COMPACT_ATOMS: atom_id res chain seq x y z
N MET A 1 -25.62 8.47 -18.15
CA MET A 1 -24.24 8.67 -18.64
C MET A 1 -23.78 7.34 -19.22
N ASP A 2 -23.27 7.37 -20.46
CA ASP A 2 -23.17 6.26 -21.40
C ASP A 2 -22.53 4.97 -20.87
N LYS A 3 -23.32 3.90 -20.79
CA LYS A 3 -22.87 2.56 -20.36
C LYS A 3 -21.98 1.87 -21.40
N GLY A 4 -21.96 2.34 -22.65
CA GLY A 4 -21.20 1.73 -23.75
C GLY A 4 -19.68 2.01 -23.69
N LEU A 5 -19.27 3.24 -23.44
CA LEU A 5 -17.85 3.60 -23.33
C LEU A 5 -17.25 3.31 -21.94
N GLY A 6 -18.07 3.28 -20.89
CA GLY A 6 -17.59 3.09 -19.51
C GLY A 6 -16.90 1.75 -19.26
N HIS A 7 -17.34 0.67 -19.92
CA HIS A 7 -16.74 -0.66 -19.75
C HIS A 7 -15.42 -0.84 -20.51
N TRP A 8 -15.24 -0.15 -21.64
CA TRP A 8 -14.00 -0.22 -22.44
C TRP A 8 -12.94 0.79 -21.99
N TYR A 9 -13.35 1.81 -21.23
CA TYR A 9 -12.46 2.85 -20.73
C TYR A 9 -11.26 2.29 -19.94
N PRO A 10 -11.40 1.35 -18.98
CA PRO A 10 -10.24 0.76 -18.29
C PRO A 10 -9.29 0.04 -19.24
N PHE A 11 -9.79 -0.65 -20.26
CA PHE A 11 -8.96 -1.38 -21.22
C PHE A 11 -8.14 -0.44 -22.09
N LEU A 12 -8.75 0.65 -22.58
CA LEU A 12 -8.05 1.65 -23.37
C LEU A 12 -7.02 2.41 -22.54
N VAL A 13 -7.42 2.87 -21.35
CA VAL A 13 -6.54 3.66 -20.47
C VAL A 13 -5.40 2.82 -19.91
N CYS A 14 -5.68 1.63 -19.37
CA CYS A 14 -4.63 0.78 -18.80
C CYS A 14 -3.76 0.13 -19.89
N GLY A 15 -4.32 -0.21 -21.05
CA GLY A 15 -3.55 -0.75 -22.18
C GLY A 15 -2.59 0.27 -22.77
N LEU A 16 -3.08 1.48 -23.09
CA LEU A 16 -2.23 2.57 -23.59
C LEU A 16 -1.28 3.09 -22.52
N GLY A 17 -1.76 3.26 -21.29
CA GLY A 17 -0.93 3.64 -20.13
C GLY A 17 0.19 2.65 -19.88
N GLY A 18 -0.12 1.34 -19.95
CA GLY A 18 0.87 0.27 -19.87
C GLY A 18 1.92 0.33 -20.98
N ALA A 19 1.52 0.62 -22.22
CA ALA A 19 2.47 0.81 -23.32
C ALA A 19 3.41 2.00 -23.08
N VAL A 20 2.87 3.12 -22.57
CA VAL A 20 3.63 4.33 -22.23
C VAL A 20 4.63 4.05 -21.10
N ILE A 21 4.19 3.40 -20.03
CA ILE A 21 5.06 3.00 -18.90
C ILE A 21 6.18 2.08 -19.40
N GLY A 22 5.83 1.07 -20.19
CA GLY A 22 6.82 0.16 -20.77
C GLY A 22 7.79 0.84 -21.73
N TRP A 23 7.36 1.88 -22.46
CA TRP A 23 8.26 2.71 -23.26
C TRP A 23 9.23 3.52 -22.40
N PHE A 24 8.75 4.12 -21.32
CA PHE A 24 9.60 4.82 -20.36
C PHE A 24 10.60 3.90 -19.68
N ASN A 25 10.18 2.71 -19.25
CA ASN A 25 11.08 1.69 -18.70
C ASN A 25 12.18 1.30 -19.70
N ARG A 26 11.82 1.13 -20.98
CA ARG A 26 12.80 0.86 -22.04
C ARG A 26 13.80 2.01 -22.22
N ARG A 27 13.38 3.26 -22.01
CA ARG A 27 14.20 4.46 -22.27
C ARG A 27 15.06 4.88 -21.07
N TRP A 28 14.57 4.70 -19.84
CA TRP A 28 15.19 5.24 -18.62
C TRP A 28 15.44 4.21 -17.52
N GLY A 29 15.16 2.93 -17.76
CA GLY A 29 15.37 1.86 -16.79
C GLY A 29 14.37 1.92 -15.63
N ASP A 30 14.80 1.53 -14.44
CA ASP A 30 13.95 1.24 -13.28
C ASP A 30 13.47 2.46 -12.47
N TYR A 31 13.20 3.59 -13.13
CA TYR A 31 12.78 4.83 -12.47
C TYR A 31 11.24 4.99 -12.48
N PRO A 32 10.59 5.47 -11.39
CA PRO A 32 11.13 5.94 -10.11
C PRO A 32 11.46 4.81 -9.12
N TRP A 33 12.35 5.14 -8.18
CA TRP A 33 12.88 4.18 -7.20
C TRP A 33 11.92 4.02 -6.02
N THR A 34 11.87 2.82 -5.44
CA THR A 34 11.02 2.55 -4.27
C THR A 34 11.58 3.17 -2.99
N ILE A 35 10.72 3.37 -1.97
CA ILE A 35 11.13 3.90 -0.64
C ILE A 35 12.25 3.09 0.00
N GLU A 36 12.38 1.81 -0.33
CA GLU A 36 13.44 0.95 0.20
C GLU A 36 14.77 1.11 -0.55
N GLN A 37 14.71 1.46 -1.84
CA GLN A 37 15.87 1.72 -2.69
C GLN A 37 16.45 3.13 -2.49
N VAL A 38 15.60 4.09 -2.11
CA VAL A 38 16.03 5.49 -1.91
C VAL A 38 17.12 5.59 -0.81
N PRO A 39 16.95 5.06 0.42
CA PRO A 39 17.97 5.13 1.45
C PRO A 39 19.25 4.39 1.09
N SER A 40 19.16 3.24 0.40
CA SER A 40 20.35 2.48 0.01
C SER A 40 21.18 3.25 -1.03
N LYS A 41 20.53 3.91 -1.98
CA LYS A 41 21.20 4.77 -2.96
C LYS A 41 21.77 6.05 -2.37
N VAL A 42 21.08 6.69 -1.42
CA VAL A 42 21.63 7.82 -0.66
C VAL A 42 22.85 7.37 0.15
N ARG A 43 22.83 6.17 0.74
CA ARG A 43 23.97 5.63 1.48
C ARG A 43 25.19 5.32 0.59
N ILE A 44 24.96 4.88 -0.66
CA ILE A 44 26.03 4.53 -1.60
C ILE A 44 26.59 5.77 -2.31
N HIS A 45 25.73 6.67 -2.80
CA HIS A 45 26.16 7.82 -3.59
C HIS A 45 26.33 9.10 -2.77
N GLY A 46 25.76 9.17 -1.55
CA GLY A 46 25.81 10.35 -0.67
C GLY A 46 24.76 11.42 -0.95
N TRP A 47 24.04 11.32 -2.08
CA TRP A 47 23.10 12.32 -2.60
C TRP A 47 22.09 11.68 -3.55
N LEU A 48 20.92 12.32 -3.70
CA LEU A 48 19.89 11.98 -4.68
C LEU A 48 19.91 13.03 -5.79
N ASP A 49 20.11 12.61 -7.05
CA ASP A 49 20.09 13.52 -8.21
C ASP A 49 18.67 14.07 -8.43
N TYR A 50 18.47 15.32 -8.04
CA TYR A 50 17.16 15.95 -8.04
C TYR A 50 16.72 16.41 -9.43
N HIS A 51 17.60 16.56 -10.42
CA HIS A 51 17.21 17.01 -11.77
C HIS A 51 16.31 16.03 -12.52
N GLN A 52 16.18 14.80 -12.00
CA GLN A 52 15.37 13.74 -12.59
C GLN A 52 13.98 13.61 -11.97
N TRP A 53 13.58 14.54 -11.09
CA TRP A 53 12.29 14.56 -10.37
C TRP A 53 11.07 14.42 -11.30
N TRP A 54 11.11 15.04 -12.48
CA TRP A 54 10.02 15.01 -13.45
C TRP A 54 9.74 13.61 -14.03
N LYS A 55 10.72 12.71 -14.00
CA LYS A 55 10.55 11.31 -14.45
C LYS A 55 9.59 10.53 -13.53
N SER A 56 9.34 11.00 -12.31
CA SER A 56 8.35 10.44 -11.38
C SER A 56 6.90 10.69 -11.82
N MET A 57 6.65 11.59 -12.79
CA MET A 57 5.31 11.88 -13.32
C MET A 57 4.69 10.73 -14.12
N VAL A 58 5.49 9.72 -14.50
CA VAL A 58 5.03 8.51 -15.22
C VAL A 58 3.97 7.74 -14.43
N LEU A 59 3.94 7.87 -13.10
CA LEU A 59 2.99 7.19 -12.22
C LEU A 59 1.58 7.82 -12.19
N GLY A 60 1.36 8.93 -12.89
CA GLY A 60 0.03 9.54 -13.00
C GLY A 60 -0.97 8.73 -13.84
N PHE A 61 -0.51 7.73 -14.61
CA PHE A 61 -1.35 6.92 -15.48
C PHE A 61 -1.87 5.65 -14.79
N GLY A 62 -2.81 5.81 -13.85
CA GLY A 62 -3.75 4.74 -13.49
C GLY A 62 -3.18 3.45 -12.90
N ASP A 63 -2.04 3.49 -12.22
CA ASP A 63 -1.40 2.30 -11.65
C ASP A 63 -2.07 1.83 -10.34
N SER A 64 -2.20 0.52 -10.13
CA SER A 64 -2.63 -0.06 -8.85
C SER A 64 -1.55 -0.01 -7.77
N ILE A 65 -0.35 0.45 -8.12
CA ILE A 65 0.77 0.61 -7.21
C ILE A 65 0.73 2.03 -6.60
N GLY A 66 1.06 2.14 -5.31
CA GLY A 66 1.00 3.41 -4.57
C GLY A 66 1.97 4.50 -5.05
N PRO A 67 1.63 5.79 -4.88
CA PRO A 67 2.49 6.91 -5.26
C PRO A 67 3.59 7.22 -4.23
N GLU A 68 3.77 6.39 -3.20
CA GLU A 68 4.72 6.62 -2.12
C GLU A 68 6.16 6.60 -2.65
N ALA A 69 6.45 5.77 -3.65
CA ALA A 69 7.76 5.78 -4.32
C ALA A 69 8.02 7.11 -5.05
N SER A 70 7.05 7.59 -5.82
CA SER A 70 7.13 8.88 -6.53
C SER A 70 7.27 10.04 -5.55
N THR A 71 6.43 10.09 -4.52
CA THR A 71 6.47 11.16 -3.51
C THR A 71 7.72 11.11 -2.64
N ALA A 72 8.26 9.93 -2.31
CA ALA A 72 9.51 9.82 -1.57
C ALA A 72 10.71 10.23 -2.42
N VAL A 73 10.72 9.94 -3.72
CA VAL A 73 11.74 10.42 -4.64
C VAL A 73 11.63 11.94 -4.82
N LEU A 74 10.42 12.49 -4.98
CA LEU A 74 10.19 13.93 -5.06
C LEU A 74 10.56 14.65 -3.76
N THR A 75 10.14 14.14 -2.61
CA THR A 75 10.44 14.74 -1.30
C THR A 75 11.92 14.58 -0.99
N GLY A 76 12.51 13.41 -1.24
CA GLY A 76 13.94 13.17 -1.06
C GLY A 76 14.79 14.05 -1.97
N SER A 77 14.42 14.20 -3.24
CA SER A 77 15.09 15.11 -4.17
C SER A 77 14.91 16.58 -3.80
N MET A 78 13.72 16.99 -3.33
CA MET A 78 13.48 18.34 -2.82
C MET A 78 14.24 18.63 -1.53
N VAL A 79 14.34 17.67 -0.61
CA VAL A 79 15.12 17.78 0.64
C VAL A 79 16.62 17.82 0.32
N ASN A 80 17.08 17.04 -0.67
CA ASN A 80 18.48 17.06 -1.09
C ASN A 80 18.83 18.37 -1.82
N TRP A 81 17.95 18.84 -2.71
CA TRP A 81 18.03 20.16 -3.34
C TRP A 81 18.01 21.30 -2.31
N LEU A 82 17.11 21.21 -1.33
CA LEU A 82 16.97 22.17 -0.25
C LEU A 82 18.20 22.12 0.68
N GLY A 83 18.77 20.94 0.92
CA GLY A 83 20.02 20.74 1.64
C GLY A 83 21.23 21.37 0.95
N ASP A 84 21.33 21.22 -0.37
CA ASP A 84 22.34 21.88 -1.19
C ASP A 84 22.18 23.41 -1.19
N ARG A 85 20.93 23.90 -1.04
CA ARG A 85 20.59 25.33 -1.00
C ARG A 85 20.69 25.95 0.39
N LEU A 86 20.54 25.16 1.46
CA LEU A 86 20.56 25.59 2.88
C LEU A 86 21.99 25.62 3.48
N ARG A 87 22.93 26.25 2.77
CA ARG A 87 24.08 26.93 3.40
C ARG A 87 23.71 28.31 3.98
N TRP A 88 22.44 28.70 3.95
CA TRP A 88 21.95 29.93 4.56
C TRP A 88 20.52 29.78 5.11
N GLY A 89 20.36 30.07 6.40
CA GLY A 89 19.19 30.73 6.99
C GLY A 89 17.82 30.04 6.93
N THR A 90 17.41 29.52 8.09
CA THR A 90 16.03 29.26 8.58
C THR A 90 14.86 29.85 7.78
N ALA A 91 13.91 28.99 7.40
CA ALA A 91 12.50 29.35 7.26
C ALA A 91 11.59 28.10 7.24
N PHE A 92 10.86 27.84 8.32
CA PHE A 92 9.70 26.93 8.31
C PHE A 92 8.51 27.65 8.96
N LYS A 93 7.71 28.30 8.11
CA LYS A 93 6.38 28.84 8.45
C LYS A 93 5.61 29.08 7.16
N LEU A 94 5.16 28.02 6.49
CA LEU A 94 4.27 28.14 5.32
C LEU A 94 3.72 26.76 4.93
N PHE A 95 2.79 26.23 5.72
CA PHE A 95 1.85 25.21 5.22
C PHE A 95 0.44 25.52 5.73
N PRO A 96 -0.55 25.67 4.83
CA PRO A 96 -1.92 25.99 5.20
C PRO A 96 -2.68 24.76 5.72
N GLU A 97 -3.56 25.01 6.68
CA GLU A 97 -4.48 24.04 7.28
C GLU A 97 -5.62 23.70 6.31
N LYS A 98 -5.47 22.62 5.53
CA LYS A 98 -6.54 21.67 5.17
C LYS A 98 -5.90 20.31 4.87
N GLY A 99 -5.69 19.52 5.92
CA GLY A 99 -5.09 18.19 5.81
C GLY A 99 -6.08 17.15 5.30
N ALA A 100 -5.58 16.21 4.48
CA ALA A 100 -6.23 14.93 4.17
C ALA A 100 -6.27 13.96 5.38
N PHE A 101 -5.96 14.48 6.58
CA PHE A 101 -5.79 13.77 7.83
C PHE A 101 -6.76 14.36 8.85
N GLY A 102 -7.92 13.73 8.98
CA GLY A 102 -8.87 14.02 10.05
C GLY A 102 -8.52 13.18 11.26
N ILE A 103 -8.17 13.83 12.38
CA ILE A 103 -8.22 13.17 13.68
C ILE A 103 -9.70 12.88 13.95
N HIS A 104 -10.13 11.66 13.64
CA HIS A 104 -11.52 11.24 13.83
C HIS A 104 -11.72 10.79 15.26
N HIS A 105 -12.43 11.59 16.06
CA HIS A 105 -12.85 11.21 17.41
C HIS A 105 -14.11 10.36 17.32
N GLN A 106 -14.12 9.17 17.91
CA GLN A 106 -15.26 8.26 17.92
C GLN A 106 -15.38 7.53 19.26
N VAL A 107 -16.60 7.44 19.78
CA VAL A 107 -16.87 6.69 21.01
C VAL A 107 -16.82 5.19 20.70
N ILE A 108 -15.75 4.53 21.13
CA ILE A 108 -15.62 3.08 21.00
C ILE A 108 -16.34 2.40 22.16
N GLN A 109 -17.40 1.68 21.84
CA GLN A 109 -18.03 0.76 22.79
C GLN A 109 -17.18 -0.51 22.89
N TRP A 110 -16.36 -0.58 23.93
CA TRP A 110 -15.56 -1.76 24.25
C TRP A 110 -16.47 -2.89 24.68
N ALA A 111 -16.52 -3.97 23.91
CA ALA A 111 -17.27 -5.16 24.30
C ALA A 111 -16.32 -6.13 25.03
N PRO A 112 -16.77 -6.81 26.09
CA PRO A 112 -16.01 -7.89 26.72
C PRO A 112 -15.61 -8.99 25.72
N ALA A 113 -16.38 -9.16 24.64
CA ALA A 113 -16.06 -10.08 23.57
C ALA A 113 -14.71 -9.78 22.88
N ASN A 114 -14.31 -8.50 22.82
CA ASN A 114 -13.04 -8.09 22.21
C ASN A 114 -11.80 -8.66 22.94
N LEU A 115 -11.93 -9.08 24.21
CA LEU A 115 -10.84 -9.70 25.00
C LEU A 115 -10.47 -11.11 24.54
N TRP A 116 -11.32 -11.78 23.76
CA TRP A 116 -10.99 -13.10 23.22
C TRP A 116 -10.95 -13.10 21.68
N THR A 117 -11.66 -12.18 21.01
CA THR A 117 -11.61 -12.08 19.54
C THR A 117 -10.34 -11.43 19.00
N TRP A 118 -9.55 -10.73 19.82
CA TRP A 118 -8.27 -10.16 19.38
C TRP A 118 -7.31 -11.26 18.91
N LEU A 119 -7.33 -12.45 19.52
CA LEU A 119 -6.42 -13.53 19.17
C LEU A 119 -6.72 -14.13 17.79
N PRO A 120 -7.95 -14.57 17.45
CA PRO A 120 -8.25 -15.02 16.08
C PRO A 120 -8.08 -13.90 15.05
N ALA A 121 -8.44 -12.65 15.37
CA ALA A 121 -8.20 -11.50 14.49
C ALA A 121 -6.69 -11.30 14.22
N LEU A 122 -5.85 -11.40 15.25
CA LEU A 122 -4.41 -11.31 15.13
C LEU A 122 -3.85 -12.42 14.22
N LEU A 123 -4.30 -13.66 14.42
CA LEU A 123 -3.85 -14.80 13.61
C LEU A 123 -4.22 -14.63 12.13
N VAL A 124 -5.44 -14.15 11.84
CA VAL A 124 -5.87 -13.84 10.47
C VAL A 124 -4.99 -12.74 9.85
N GLY A 125 -4.71 -11.68 10.61
CA GLY A 125 -3.85 -10.58 10.15
C GLY A 125 -2.42 -11.05 9.84
N ILE A 126 -1.80 -11.81 10.75
CA ILE A 126 -0.46 -12.39 10.53
C ILE A 126 -0.48 -13.33 9.31
N ALA A 127 -1.48 -14.22 9.23
CA ALA A 127 -1.60 -15.17 8.11
C ALA A 127 -1.70 -14.44 6.76
N PHE A 128 -2.51 -13.38 6.69
CA PHE A 128 -2.62 -12.57 5.49
C PHE A 128 -1.34 -11.78 5.17
N GLY A 129 -0.69 -11.21 6.19
CA GLY A 129 0.59 -10.53 5.98
C GLY A 129 1.66 -11.48 5.44
N CYS A 130 1.75 -12.70 6.00
CA CYS A 130 2.61 -13.77 5.47
C CYS A 130 2.24 -14.15 4.04
N PHE A 131 0.94 -14.27 3.73
CA PHE A 131 0.46 -14.53 2.38
C PHE A 131 0.86 -13.44 1.39
N PHE A 132 0.75 -12.17 1.78
CA PHE A 132 1.15 -11.04 0.93
C PHE A 132 2.65 -11.07 0.63
N VAL A 133 3.49 -11.28 1.65
CA VAL A 133 4.96 -11.41 1.48
C VAL A 133 5.32 -12.67 0.68
N TYR A 134 4.57 -13.77 0.86
CA TYR A 134 4.74 -14.97 0.06
C TYR A 134 4.42 -14.73 -1.42
N LEU A 135 3.36 -13.98 -1.72
CA LEU A 135 3.02 -13.58 -3.09
C LEU A 135 4.11 -12.71 -3.70
N GLU A 136 4.60 -11.71 -2.96
CA GLU A 136 5.71 -10.85 -3.39
C GLU A 136 6.94 -11.69 -3.78
N ASN A 137 7.41 -12.56 -2.88
CA ASN A 137 8.57 -13.42 -3.12
C ASN A 137 8.34 -14.44 -4.24
N SER A 138 7.13 -14.99 -4.34
CA SER A 138 6.80 -15.98 -5.35
C SER A 138 6.73 -15.38 -6.74
N LEU A 139 6.08 -14.23 -6.88
CA LEU A 139 5.94 -13.53 -8.15
C LEU A 139 7.27 -12.89 -8.58
N ALA A 140 8.13 -12.46 -7.65
CA ALA A 140 9.47 -11.97 -7.97
C ALA A 140 10.31 -12.97 -8.78
N ARG A 141 10.05 -14.29 -8.67
CA ARG A 141 10.70 -15.32 -9.51
C ARG A 141 10.35 -15.22 -11.00
N LEU A 142 9.24 -14.57 -11.34
CA LEU A 142 8.79 -14.36 -12.72
C LEU A 142 9.48 -13.16 -13.39
N ILE A 143 10.34 -12.42 -12.67
CA ILE A 143 11.02 -11.23 -13.21
C ILE A 143 11.94 -11.53 -14.42
N ASN A 144 12.36 -12.78 -14.58
CA ASN A 144 13.22 -13.25 -15.67
C ASN A 144 12.47 -13.70 -16.93
N ILE A 145 11.15 -13.53 -17.00
CA ILE A 145 10.41 -13.83 -18.24
C ILE A 145 10.93 -12.89 -19.35
N ARG A 146 11.30 -13.46 -20.51
CA ARG A 146 11.86 -12.74 -21.69
C ARG A 146 10.84 -11.86 -22.42
N LEU A 147 10.06 -11.05 -21.72
CA LEU A 147 9.16 -10.07 -22.32
C LEU A 147 9.85 -8.70 -22.37
N GLY A 148 9.70 -7.98 -23.48
CA GLY A 148 10.18 -6.61 -23.57
C GLY A 148 9.40 -5.67 -22.64
N PRO A 149 9.99 -4.57 -22.14
CA PRO A 149 9.33 -3.67 -21.18
C PRO A 149 7.96 -3.13 -21.63
N ILE A 150 7.80 -2.87 -22.93
CA ILE A 150 6.53 -2.42 -23.53
C ILE A 150 5.46 -3.52 -23.44
N ALA A 151 5.82 -4.76 -23.73
CA ALA A 151 4.89 -5.89 -23.67
C ALA A 151 4.47 -6.18 -22.22
N GLN A 152 5.41 -6.14 -21.26
CA GLN A 152 5.10 -6.29 -19.84
C GLN A 152 4.12 -5.20 -19.37
N GLY A 153 4.38 -3.96 -19.78
CA GLY A 153 3.52 -2.81 -19.53
C GLY A 153 2.08 -3.03 -20.00
N ILE A 154 1.90 -3.39 -21.27
CA ILE A 154 0.58 -3.65 -21.88
C ILE A 154 -0.13 -4.83 -21.21
N ILE A 155 0.57 -5.96 -21.01
CA ILE A 155 -0.03 -7.18 -20.43
C ILE A 155 -0.55 -6.89 -19.03
N PHE A 156 0.23 -6.21 -18.20
CA PHE A 156 -0.24 -5.86 -16.86
C PHE A 156 -1.37 -4.83 -16.91
N GLY A 157 -1.30 -3.83 -17.80
CA GLY A 157 -2.40 -2.89 -18.01
C GLY A 157 -3.72 -3.57 -18.35
N LEU A 158 -3.71 -4.56 -19.25
CA LEU A 158 -4.90 -5.36 -19.56
C LEU A 158 -5.35 -6.22 -18.37
N THR A 159 -4.40 -6.77 -17.61
CA THR A 159 -4.70 -7.56 -16.40
C THR A 159 -5.35 -6.68 -15.32
N LEU A 160 -4.89 -5.44 -15.17
CA LEU A 160 -5.48 -4.44 -14.29
C LEU A 160 -6.90 -4.06 -14.74
N ALA A 161 -7.09 -3.87 -16.05
CA ALA A 161 -8.41 -3.60 -16.63
C ALA A 161 -9.39 -4.76 -16.39
N LEU A 162 -8.93 -6.01 -16.52
CA LEU A 162 -9.73 -7.18 -16.14
C LEU A 162 -10.08 -7.19 -14.65
N GLY A 163 -9.14 -6.82 -13.78
CA GLY A 163 -9.39 -6.64 -12.34
C GLY A 163 -10.50 -5.63 -12.06
N SER A 164 -10.55 -4.53 -12.81
CA SER A 164 -11.59 -3.50 -12.65
C SER A 164 -13.01 -3.98 -12.91
N LEU A 165 -13.19 -5.08 -13.66
CA LEU A 165 -14.50 -5.69 -13.89
C LEU A 165 -15.09 -6.32 -12.63
N VAL A 166 -14.24 -6.72 -11.66
CA VAL A 166 -14.68 -7.25 -10.37
C VAL A 166 -15.11 -6.12 -9.44
N SER A 167 -14.30 -5.07 -9.35
CA SER A 167 -14.62 -3.83 -8.64
C SER A 167 -13.77 -2.67 -9.15
N PRO A 168 -14.33 -1.47 -9.30
CA PRO A 168 -13.56 -0.25 -9.56
C PRO A 168 -12.47 0.03 -8.51
N ASP A 169 -12.66 -0.42 -7.26
CA ASP A 169 -11.70 -0.22 -6.17
C ASP A 169 -10.37 -0.99 -6.36
N ILE A 170 -10.34 -1.91 -7.32
CA ILE A 170 -9.13 -2.63 -7.70
C ILE A 170 -8.19 -1.73 -8.52
N MET A 171 -8.73 -0.76 -9.25
CA MET A 171 -7.92 0.25 -9.92
C MET A 171 -7.28 1.20 -8.90
N PHE A 172 -6.16 1.81 -9.26
CA PHE A 172 -5.40 2.74 -8.41
C PHE A 172 -4.84 2.11 -7.12
N SER A 173 -3.99 2.83 -6.40
CA SER A 173 -3.38 2.33 -5.15
C SER A 173 -4.34 2.12 -3.98
N GLY A 174 -5.54 2.72 -4.07
CA GLY A 174 -6.52 2.77 -2.99
C GLY A 174 -6.37 3.99 -2.08
N GLU A 175 -5.32 4.83 -2.22
CA GLU A 175 -5.08 6.03 -1.38
C GLU A 175 -6.34 6.88 -1.15
N PHE A 176 -6.96 7.35 -2.23
CA PHE A 176 -8.16 8.20 -2.15
C PHE A 176 -9.44 7.44 -1.77
N ARG A 177 -9.40 6.10 -1.81
CA ARG A 177 -10.56 5.23 -1.59
C ARG A 177 -10.58 4.60 -0.20
N ILE A 178 -9.47 4.52 0.53
CA ILE A 178 -9.41 3.87 1.85
C ILE A 178 -10.48 4.42 2.82
N VAL A 179 -10.62 5.75 2.91
CA VAL A 179 -11.60 6.37 3.82
C VAL A 179 -13.05 6.10 3.37
N PRO A 180 -13.47 6.44 2.13
CA PRO A 180 -14.82 6.09 1.63
C PRO A 180 -15.13 4.58 1.70
N PHE A 181 -14.16 3.75 1.35
CA PHE A 181 -14.30 2.29 1.35
C PHE A 181 -14.50 1.74 2.76
N SER A 182 -13.93 2.35 3.80
CA SER A 182 -14.09 1.88 5.18
C SER A 182 -15.56 1.84 5.64
N ASP A 183 -16.39 2.77 5.14
CA ASP A 183 -17.83 2.82 5.43
C ASP A 183 -18.65 1.98 4.43
N GLU A 184 -18.25 1.95 3.16
CA GLU A 184 -18.91 1.13 2.12
C GLU A 184 -18.71 -0.37 2.35
N ALA A 185 -17.52 -0.78 2.82
CA ALA A 185 -17.15 -2.16 3.07
C ALA A 185 -18.09 -2.85 4.05
N LEU A 186 -18.72 -2.10 4.97
CA LEU A 186 -19.70 -2.64 5.92
C LEU A 186 -20.97 -3.17 5.26
N LYS A 187 -21.25 -2.76 4.02
CA LYS A 187 -22.43 -3.16 3.25
C LYS A 187 -22.12 -4.28 2.26
N LEU A 188 -20.85 -4.63 2.10
CA LEU A 188 -20.39 -5.66 1.19
C LEU A 188 -20.40 -7.03 1.87
N SER A 189 -20.52 -8.09 1.07
CA SER A 189 -20.49 -9.45 1.60
C SER A 189 -19.07 -9.87 1.98
N VAL A 190 -18.95 -10.67 3.04
CA VAL A 190 -17.67 -11.20 3.53
C VAL A 190 -16.84 -11.88 2.42
N PRO A 191 -17.40 -12.77 1.57
CA PRO A 191 -16.61 -13.39 0.49
C PRO A 191 -16.11 -12.38 -0.54
N PHE A 192 -16.89 -11.34 -0.84
CA PHE A 192 -16.47 -10.31 -1.78
C PHE A 192 -15.34 -9.46 -1.23
N LEU A 193 -15.37 -9.10 0.06
CA LEU A 193 -14.28 -8.38 0.71
C LEU A 193 -12.97 -9.19 0.72
N VAL A 194 -13.05 -10.49 1.00
CA VAL A 194 -11.89 -11.40 0.93
C VAL A 194 -11.35 -11.46 -0.51
N LEU A 195 -12.24 -11.57 -1.50
CA LEU A 195 -11.85 -11.55 -2.92
C LEU A 195 -11.13 -10.23 -3.27
N LEU A 196 -11.65 -9.08 -2.84
CA LEU A 196 -11.01 -7.78 -3.07
C LEU A 196 -9.62 -7.71 -2.43
N ALA A 197 -9.47 -8.16 -1.18
CA ALA A 197 -8.19 -8.17 -0.49
C ALA A 197 -7.14 -9.01 -1.22
N VAL A 198 -7.51 -10.23 -1.62
CA VAL A 198 -6.62 -11.17 -2.33
C VAL A 198 -6.28 -10.67 -3.72
N LEU A 199 -7.28 -10.20 -4.48
CA LEU A 199 -7.09 -9.72 -5.84
C LEU A 199 -6.21 -8.46 -5.87
N LYS A 200 -6.42 -7.54 -4.93
CA LYS A 200 -5.58 -6.33 -4.80
C LYS A 200 -4.13 -6.69 -4.45
N ALA A 201 -3.91 -7.59 -3.50
CA ALA A 201 -2.58 -8.07 -3.14
C ALA A 201 -1.87 -8.75 -4.34
N LEU A 202 -2.59 -9.58 -5.09
CA LEU A 202 -2.06 -10.26 -6.27
C LEU A 202 -1.68 -9.27 -7.38
N LEU A 203 -2.57 -8.36 -7.73
CA LEU A 203 -2.35 -7.40 -8.81
C LEU A 203 -1.21 -6.44 -8.48
N THR A 204 -1.13 -5.98 -7.23
CA THR A 204 -0.02 -5.09 -6.80
C THR A 204 1.33 -5.79 -6.97
N ASN A 205 1.44 -7.03 -6.48
CA ASN A 205 2.69 -7.79 -6.59
C ASN A 205 3.03 -8.17 -8.04
N LEU A 206 2.03 -8.50 -8.86
CA LEU A 206 2.23 -8.75 -10.28
C LEU A 206 2.69 -7.49 -11.03
N GLY A 207 2.19 -6.31 -10.63
CA GLY A 207 2.57 -5.02 -11.22
C GLY A 207 4.06 -4.75 -11.09
N PHE A 208 4.63 -4.95 -9.90
CA PHE A 208 6.07 -4.79 -9.67
C PHE A 208 6.92 -5.67 -10.58
N VAL A 209 6.50 -6.92 -10.78
CA VAL A 209 7.21 -7.89 -11.62
C VAL A 209 7.12 -7.52 -13.10
N MET A 210 5.98 -6.96 -13.52
CA MET A 210 5.74 -6.50 -14.89
C MET A 210 6.29 -5.09 -15.17
N GLY A 211 7.10 -4.56 -14.25
CA GLY A 211 7.80 -3.29 -14.42
C GLY A 211 6.95 -2.05 -14.14
N TRP A 212 5.72 -2.20 -13.65
CA TRP A 212 4.98 -1.06 -13.10
C TRP A 212 5.62 -0.69 -11.75
N ARG A 213 5.73 0.61 -11.45
CA ARG A 213 6.58 1.13 -10.37
C ARG A 213 5.73 1.92 -9.37
N GLY A 214 6.07 1.86 -8.10
CA GLY A 214 5.35 2.58 -7.04
C GLY A 214 5.62 1.97 -5.67
N GLY A 215 4.81 2.28 -4.66
CA GLY A 215 4.90 1.71 -3.31
C GLY A 215 3.86 0.64 -3.00
N THR A 216 4.20 -0.21 -2.03
CA THR A 216 3.38 -1.32 -1.52
C THR A 216 2.42 -0.89 -0.41
N ILE A 217 2.59 0.29 0.18
CA ILE A 217 1.98 0.68 1.46
C ILE A 217 0.46 0.85 1.32
N PHE A 218 -0.03 1.71 0.44
CA PHE A 218 -1.46 1.95 0.26
C PHE A 218 -2.22 0.72 -0.25
N PRO A 219 -1.71 -0.05 -1.24
CA PRO A 219 -2.37 -1.29 -1.63
C PRO A 219 -2.40 -2.32 -0.48
N ALA A 220 -1.34 -2.40 0.34
CA ALA A 220 -1.32 -3.26 1.52
C ALA A 220 -2.33 -2.79 2.58
N ILE A 221 -2.46 -1.48 2.81
CA ILE A 221 -3.47 -0.89 3.72
C ILE A 221 -4.87 -1.24 3.22
N PHE A 222 -5.17 -1.00 1.95
CA PHE A 222 -6.48 -1.28 1.36
C PHE A 222 -6.83 -2.77 1.46
N SER A 223 -5.89 -3.65 1.07
CA SER A 223 -6.11 -5.10 1.12
C SER A 223 -6.31 -5.59 2.56
N SER A 224 -5.52 -5.06 3.49
CA SER A 224 -5.64 -5.34 4.92
C SER A 224 -6.95 -4.85 5.50
N LEU A 225 -7.44 -3.67 5.08
CA LEU A 225 -8.72 -3.11 5.51
C LEU A 225 -9.89 -3.96 5.02
N ALA A 226 -9.90 -4.34 3.74
CA ALA A 226 -10.92 -5.21 3.17
C ALA A 226 -11.00 -6.54 3.93
N LEU A 227 -9.86 -7.17 4.19
CA LEU A 227 -9.82 -8.41 4.98
C LEU A 227 -10.20 -8.16 6.45
N GLY A 228 -9.75 -7.06 7.05
CA GLY A 228 -10.03 -6.71 8.44
C GLY A 228 -11.52 -6.52 8.69
N VAL A 229 -12.22 -5.83 7.78
CA VAL A 229 -13.68 -5.70 7.83
C VAL A 229 -14.36 -7.05 7.66
N ALA A 230 -13.92 -7.87 6.69
CA ALA A 230 -14.48 -9.20 6.46
C ALA A 230 -14.36 -10.11 7.69
N CYS A 231 -13.19 -10.11 8.34
CA CYS A 231 -12.93 -10.87 9.56
C CYS A 231 -13.76 -10.33 10.73
N ALA A 232 -13.82 -9.01 10.88
CA ALA A 232 -14.58 -8.38 11.94
C ALA A 232 -16.09 -8.67 11.85
N MET A 233 -16.66 -8.77 10.65
CA MET A 233 -18.06 -9.15 10.43
C MET A 233 -18.39 -10.57 10.91
N LEU A 234 -17.39 -11.47 10.94
CA LEU A 234 -17.54 -12.85 11.40
C LEU A 234 -17.32 -13.01 12.90
N LEU A 235 -16.64 -12.05 13.54
CA LEU A 235 -16.28 -12.10 14.95
C LEU A 235 -17.25 -11.26 15.79
N PRO A 236 -17.68 -11.74 16.97
CA PRO A 236 -18.49 -10.93 17.87
C PRO A 236 -17.69 -9.77 18.49
N GLY A 237 -18.41 -8.84 19.12
CA GLY A 237 -17.82 -7.66 19.75
C GLY A 237 -17.73 -6.46 18.81
N ASN A 238 -16.87 -5.50 19.15
CA ASN A 238 -16.74 -4.28 18.37
C ASN A 238 -16.02 -4.53 17.03
N LEU A 239 -16.74 -4.27 15.95
CA LEU A 239 -16.27 -4.43 14.57
C LEU A 239 -14.98 -3.65 14.28
N ARG A 240 -14.90 -2.39 14.73
CA ARG A 240 -13.75 -1.51 14.44
C ARG A 240 -12.50 -1.99 15.17
N VAL A 241 -12.65 -2.50 16.40
CA VAL A 241 -11.55 -3.08 17.19
C VAL A 241 -11.05 -4.36 16.53
N ASN A 242 -11.94 -5.28 16.13
CA ASN A 242 -11.53 -6.52 15.45
C ASN A 242 -10.83 -6.21 14.11
N ALA A 243 -11.38 -5.27 13.33
CA ALA A 243 -10.80 -4.88 12.05
C ALA A 243 -9.40 -4.26 12.21
N ILE A 244 -9.20 -3.35 13.17
CA ILE A 244 -7.88 -2.71 13.35
C ILE A 244 -6.82 -3.69 13.82
N VAL A 245 -7.19 -4.72 14.60
CA VAL A 245 -6.25 -5.78 15.00
C VAL A 245 -5.75 -6.53 13.76
N VAL A 246 -6.64 -6.93 12.85
CA VAL A 246 -6.27 -7.59 11.59
C VAL A 246 -5.37 -6.69 10.75
N VAL A 247 -5.79 -5.43 10.55
CA VAL A 247 -5.07 -4.44 9.73
C VAL A 247 -3.67 -4.16 10.28
N THR A 248 -3.55 -3.95 11.58
CA THR A 248 -2.27 -3.66 12.23
C THR A 248 -1.34 -4.87 12.14
N ALA A 249 -1.88 -6.07 12.41
CA ALA A 249 -1.09 -7.29 12.36
C ALA A 249 -0.58 -7.58 10.94
N SER A 250 -1.45 -7.49 9.92
CA SER A 250 -1.05 -7.71 8.54
C SER A 250 -0.02 -6.68 8.06
N LEU A 251 -0.25 -5.39 8.31
CA LEU A 251 0.69 -4.34 7.90
C LEU A 251 2.03 -4.45 8.62
N THR A 252 2.05 -4.83 9.89
CA THR A 252 3.30 -5.04 10.63
C THR A 252 4.08 -6.21 10.06
N THR A 253 3.40 -7.29 9.68
CA THR A 253 4.02 -8.44 9.01
C THR A 253 4.54 -8.09 7.62
N ILE A 254 3.78 -7.31 6.82
CA ILE A 254 4.15 -6.92 5.46
C ILE A 254 5.35 -5.96 5.46
N LEU A 255 5.29 -4.89 6.27
CA LEU A 255 6.29 -3.82 6.24
C LEU A 255 7.51 -4.10 7.12
N GLY A 256 7.40 -5.02 8.10
CA GLY A 256 8.48 -5.37 9.04
C GLY A 256 8.97 -4.22 9.94
N LYS A 257 8.32 -3.05 9.89
CA LYS A 257 8.71 -1.82 10.60
C LYS A 257 7.54 -1.35 11.48
N PRO A 258 7.47 -1.76 12.76
CA PRO A 258 6.32 -1.48 13.62
C PRO A 258 6.09 0.02 13.85
N VAL A 259 7.17 0.80 13.99
CA VAL A 259 7.08 2.27 14.16
C VAL A 259 6.43 2.93 12.95
N LEU A 260 6.77 2.49 11.74
CA LEU A 260 6.15 3.00 10.51
C LEU A 260 4.65 2.71 10.49
N VAL A 261 4.24 1.49 10.86
CA VAL A 261 2.82 1.10 10.93
C VAL A 261 2.06 1.92 11.95
N ILE A 262 2.63 2.12 13.14
CA ILE A 262 2.01 2.93 14.20
C ILE A 262 1.77 4.36 13.70
N VAL A 263 2.77 4.99 13.10
CA VAL A 263 2.65 6.36 12.58
C VAL A 263 1.62 6.42 11.45
N LEU A 264 1.67 5.50 10.49
CA LEU A 264 0.71 5.45 9.38
C LEU A 264 -0.73 5.29 9.87
N LEU A 265 -0.98 4.33 10.75
CA LEU A 265 -2.32 4.04 11.26
C LEU A 265 -2.82 5.10 12.23
N PHE A 266 -1.95 5.75 12.99
CA PHE A 266 -2.31 6.90 13.82
C PHE A 266 -2.96 8.03 13.00
N PHE A 267 -2.47 8.26 11.79
CA PHE A 267 -3.01 9.27 10.89
C PHE A 267 -4.26 8.83 10.13
N LEU A 268 -4.45 7.52 9.96
CA LEU A 268 -5.52 6.97 9.14
C LEU A 268 -6.76 6.56 9.95
N VAL A 269 -6.57 6.28 11.23
CA VAL A 269 -7.57 5.66 12.11
C VAL A 269 -7.89 6.57 13.28
N ALA A 270 -9.07 6.37 13.86
CA ALA A 270 -9.50 7.07 15.08
C ALA A 270 -8.46 6.92 16.20
N VAL A 271 -8.17 8.03 16.90
CA VAL A 271 -7.08 8.13 17.89
C VAL A 271 -7.30 7.18 19.07
N GLU A 272 -8.55 6.83 19.37
CA GLU A 272 -8.92 5.90 20.44
C GLU A 272 -8.53 4.45 20.13
N LEU A 273 -8.30 4.11 18.87
CA LEU A 273 -7.75 2.80 18.47
C LEU A 273 -6.22 2.77 18.53
N ALA A 274 -5.55 3.92 18.71
CA ALA A 274 -4.09 4.00 18.74
C ALA A 274 -3.44 3.07 19.79
N PRO A 275 -3.98 2.90 21.02
CA PRO A 275 -3.43 1.95 21.98
C PRO A 275 -3.43 0.51 21.45
N VAL A 276 -4.50 0.09 20.76
CA VAL A 276 -4.60 -1.24 20.14
C VAL A 276 -3.56 -1.40 19.04
N VAL A 277 -3.42 -0.38 18.18
CA VAL A 277 -2.41 -0.36 17.11
C VAL A 277 -1.00 -0.52 17.68
N ILE A 278 -0.65 0.24 18.72
CA ILE A 278 0.68 0.19 19.34
C ILE A 278 0.94 -1.20 19.93
N VAL A 279 -0.01 -1.73 20.71
CA VAL A 279 0.16 -3.05 21.36
C VAL A 279 0.30 -4.16 20.33
N ILE A 280 -0.57 -4.20 19.31
CA ILE A 280 -0.55 -5.25 18.29
C ILE A 280 0.72 -5.15 17.43
N ALA A 281 1.12 -3.95 17.00
CA ALA A 281 2.33 -3.78 16.18
C ALA A 281 3.59 -4.23 16.93
N LEU A 282 3.72 -3.87 18.21
CA LEU A 282 4.86 -4.30 19.03
C LEU A 282 4.84 -5.81 19.29
N LEU A 283 3.66 -6.38 19.56
CA LEU A 283 3.49 -7.82 19.78
C LEU A 283 3.91 -8.63 18.55
N VAL A 284 3.43 -8.26 17.36
CA VAL A 284 3.77 -8.94 16.10
C VAL A 284 5.26 -8.82 15.80
N SER A 285 5.84 -7.64 15.98
CA SER A 285 7.29 -7.43 15.82
C SER A 285 8.13 -8.25 16.80
N GLY A 286 7.66 -8.38 18.04
CA GLY A 286 8.29 -9.22 19.07
C GLY A 286 8.28 -10.69 18.68
N LEU A 287 7.14 -11.21 18.23
CA LEU A 287 7.00 -12.59 17.75
C LEU A 287 7.95 -12.89 16.58
N ALA A 288 8.02 -12.00 15.59
CA ALA A 288 8.92 -12.15 14.44
C ALA A 288 10.41 -12.17 14.85
N THR A 289 10.78 -11.37 15.86
CA THR A 289 12.16 -11.34 16.37
C THR A 289 12.50 -12.66 17.07
N VAL A 290 11.59 -13.21 17.87
CA VAL A 290 11.79 -14.49 18.58
C VAL A 290 11.92 -15.65 17.60
N THR A 291 11.03 -15.75 16.61
CA THR A 291 11.09 -16.82 15.60
C THR A 291 12.39 -16.79 14.79
N SER A 292 12.88 -15.60 14.43
CA SER A 292 14.16 -15.46 13.70
C SER A 292 15.40 -15.88 14.51
N LYS A 293 15.36 -15.74 15.84
CA LYS A 293 16.44 -16.20 16.73
C LYS A 293 16.43 -17.72 16.92
N LEU A 294 15.26 -18.34 16.88
CA LEU A 294 15.09 -19.79 17.03
C LEU A 294 15.51 -20.57 15.78
N THR A 295 15.34 -20.00 14.58
CA THR A 295 15.71 -20.65 13.31
C THR A 295 17.18 -20.46 12.90
N LYS A 296 17.92 -19.56 13.55
CA LYS A 296 19.36 -19.35 13.31
C LYS A 296 20.27 -20.22 14.21
N LYS A 297 19.70 -21.21 14.90
CA LYS A 297 20.40 -22.13 15.79
C LYS A 297 20.35 -23.54 15.20
#